data_AF-A0AAJ2NLD9-F1
#
_entry.id   AF-A0AAJ2NLD9-F1
#
_cell.length_a   1.000
_cell.length_b   1.000
_cell.length_c   1.000
_cell.angle_alpha   90.00
_cell.angle_beta   90.00
_cell.angle_gamma   90.00
#
_symmetry.space_group_name_H-M   'P 1'
#
loop_
_entity.id
_entity.type
_entity.pdbx_description
1 polymer ?
#
loop_
_entity_poly.entity_id
_entity_poly.type
_entity_poly.pdbx_seq_one_letter_code
_entity_poly.pdbx_strand_id
1 'polypeptide(L)'
;MADTNDPKLESLFKAHEKAIAQIKALDNRLDSLAPFDLAKLEYLYSQAERQAWRIAGHYKKLYKYHEGLAEIAQGQSYKEERIDGKKNSTDGQYLSRIAKGTELVMAADYEGDFLSWKGVASTYEGARNSLKDMIKAIAVEGGSQSA
;
A
#
# COMPACT_ATOMS: atom_id res chain seq x y z
N MET A 1 14.11 11.80 3.29
CA MET A 1 13.90 10.98 2.07
C MET A 1 15.09 10.03 1.89
N ALA A 2 15.13 8.93 2.65
CA ALA A 2 16.24 7.96 2.56
C ALA A 2 15.78 6.53 2.93
N ASP A 3 14.51 6.19 2.66
CA ASP A 3 13.98 4.83 2.88
C ASP A 3 13.62 4.10 1.57
N THR A 4 14.07 4.64 0.44
CA THR A 4 13.93 4.04 -0.90
C THR A 4 14.91 2.89 -1.15
N ASN A 5 15.81 2.58 -0.21
CA ASN A 5 16.83 1.53 -0.33
C ASN A 5 16.53 0.29 0.53
N ASP A 6 15.27 -0.01 0.86
CA ASP A 6 14.91 -1.33 1.40
C ASP A 6 14.92 -2.36 0.24
N PRO A 7 15.90 -3.29 0.17
CA PRO A 7 15.98 -4.26 -0.92
C PRO A 7 14.75 -5.16 -0.98
N LYS A 8 14.07 -5.35 0.15
CA LYS A 8 12.83 -6.10 0.22
C LYS A 8 11.70 -5.33 -0.45
N LEU A 9 11.59 -4.02 -0.20
CA LEU A 9 10.59 -3.17 -0.85
C LEU A 9 10.82 -3.14 -2.37
N GLU A 10 12.05 -2.96 -2.82
CA GLU A 10 12.39 -2.99 -4.25
C GLU A 10 12.01 -4.32 -4.91
N SER A 11 12.25 -5.45 -4.21
CA SER A 11 11.85 -6.77 -4.71
C SER A 11 10.33 -6.92 -4.84
N LEU A 12 9.54 -6.29 -3.93
CA LEU A 12 8.07 -6.29 -4.00
C LEU A 12 7.59 -5.48 -5.20
N PHE A 13 8.18 -4.31 -5.45
CA PHE A 13 7.88 -3.50 -6.64
C PHE A 13 8.16 -4.26 -7.93
N LYS A 14 9.36 -4.85 -8.07
CA LYS A 14 9.72 -5.66 -9.25
C LYS A 14 8.77 -6.83 -9.45
N ALA A 15 8.39 -7.53 -8.37
CA ALA A 15 7.43 -8.63 -8.43
C ALA A 15 6.04 -8.15 -8.86
N HIS A 16 5.60 -7.00 -8.36
CA HIS A 16 4.34 -6.37 -8.75
C HIS A 16 4.34 -5.97 -10.23
N GLU A 17 5.38 -5.29 -10.71
CA GLU A 17 5.53 -4.89 -12.12
C GLU A 17 5.54 -6.10 -13.06
N LYS A 18 6.24 -7.18 -12.67
CA LYS A 18 6.25 -8.43 -13.43
C LYS A 18 4.85 -9.04 -13.53
N ALA A 19 4.08 -9.06 -12.44
CA ALA A 19 2.70 -9.55 -12.46
C ALA A 19 1.84 -8.69 -13.40
N ILE A 20 2.00 -7.36 -13.37
CA ILE A 20 1.26 -6.44 -14.24
C ILE A 20 1.60 -6.62 -15.71
N ALA A 21 2.87 -6.84 -16.06
CA ALA A 21 3.26 -7.13 -17.43
C ALA A 21 2.60 -8.42 -17.95
N GLN A 22 2.51 -9.46 -17.10
CA GLN A 22 1.85 -10.72 -17.43
C GLN A 22 0.33 -10.58 -17.54
N ILE A 23 -0.28 -9.79 -16.65
CA ILE A 23 -1.72 -9.46 -16.72
C ILE A 23 -2.02 -8.77 -18.05
N LYS A 24 -1.30 -7.70 -18.39
CA LYS A 24 -1.50 -6.96 -19.66
C LYS A 24 -1.41 -7.86 -20.89
N ALA A 25 -0.48 -8.81 -20.91
CA ALA A 25 -0.33 -9.72 -22.04
C ALA A 25 -1.56 -10.64 -22.25
N LEU A 26 -2.25 -11.02 -21.17
CA LEU A 26 -3.48 -11.82 -21.23
C LEU A 26 -4.72 -10.95 -21.42
N ASP A 27 -4.78 -9.80 -20.76
CA ASP A 27 -5.91 -8.87 -20.77
C ASP A 27 -6.13 -8.26 -22.17
N ASN A 28 -5.06 -8.01 -22.93
CA ASN A 28 -5.12 -7.57 -24.33
C ASN A 28 -5.87 -8.54 -25.27
N ARG A 29 -6.14 -9.76 -24.81
CA ARG A 29 -6.81 -10.80 -25.59
C ARG A 29 -7.91 -11.49 -24.79
N LEU A 30 -8.48 -10.79 -23.80
CA LEU A 30 -9.49 -11.27 -22.85
C LEU A 30 -10.64 -12.04 -23.53
N ASP A 31 -11.19 -11.49 -24.62
CA ASP A 31 -12.32 -12.07 -25.35
C ASP A 31 -12.02 -13.42 -26.01
N SER A 32 -10.73 -13.73 -26.19
CA SER A 32 -10.24 -14.96 -26.81
C SER A 32 -9.66 -15.96 -25.80
N LEU A 33 -9.68 -15.64 -24.51
CA LEU A 33 -9.06 -16.47 -23.50
C LEU A 33 -9.86 -17.76 -23.27
N ALA A 34 -9.16 -18.88 -23.28
CA ALA A 34 -9.71 -20.14 -22.82
C ALA A 34 -9.96 -20.07 -21.30
N PRO A 35 -10.84 -20.93 -20.75
CA PRO A 35 -11.11 -20.97 -19.30
C PRO A 35 -9.85 -21.13 -18.44
N PHE A 36 -8.86 -21.88 -18.94
CA PHE A 36 -7.57 -22.04 -18.28
C PHE A 36 -6.79 -20.72 -18.19
N ASP A 37 -6.80 -19.91 -19.25
CA ASP A 37 -6.10 -18.62 -19.27
C ASP A 37 -6.82 -17.58 -18.40
N LEU A 38 -8.15 -17.66 -18.29
CA LEU A 38 -8.93 -16.85 -17.32
C LEU A 38 -8.55 -17.20 -15.88
N ALA A 39 -8.41 -18.49 -15.54
CA ALA A 39 -7.96 -18.92 -14.22
C ALA A 39 -6.51 -18.49 -13.94
N LYS A 40 -5.64 -18.50 -14.95
CA LYS A 40 -4.29 -17.95 -14.86
C LYS A 40 -4.30 -16.44 -14.62
N LEU A 41 -5.18 -15.70 -15.30
CA LEU A 41 -5.35 -14.27 -15.12
C LEU A 41 -5.84 -13.94 -13.70
N GLU A 42 -6.82 -14.69 -13.18
CA GLU A 42 -7.29 -14.59 -11.79
C GLU A 42 -6.14 -14.78 -10.78
N TYR A 43 -5.31 -15.80 -11.00
CA TYR A 43 -4.13 -16.07 -10.17
C TYR A 43 -3.14 -14.91 -10.21
N LEU A 44 -2.90 -14.31 -11.39
CA LEU A 44 -1.99 -13.18 -11.54
C LEU A 44 -2.51 -11.92 -10.82
N TYR A 45 -3.81 -11.63 -10.92
CA TYR A 45 -4.42 -10.54 -10.12
C TYR A 45 -4.28 -10.80 -8.62
N SER A 46 -4.47 -12.04 -8.17
CA SER A 46 -4.24 -12.41 -6.77
C SER A 46 -2.78 -12.23 -6.33
N GLN A 47 -1.82 -12.46 -7.22
CA GLN A 47 -0.40 -12.19 -6.94
C GLN A 47 -0.14 -10.68 -6.85
N ALA A 48 -0.65 -9.89 -7.80
CA ALA A 48 -0.52 -8.44 -7.80
C ALA A 48 -1.12 -7.81 -6.54
N GLU A 49 -2.32 -8.24 -6.14
CA GLU A 49 -2.99 -7.88 -4.89
C GLU A 49 -2.11 -8.15 -3.66
N ARG A 50 -1.54 -9.36 -3.57
CA ARG A 50 -0.65 -9.72 -2.45
C ARG A 50 0.58 -8.82 -2.36
N GLN A 51 1.21 -8.48 -3.50
CA GLN A 51 2.36 -7.57 -3.48
C GLN A 51 1.95 -6.16 -3.10
N ALA A 52 0.82 -5.65 -3.64
CA ALA A 52 0.30 -4.34 -3.29
C ALA A 52 0.00 -4.22 -1.78
N TRP A 53 -0.61 -5.23 -1.16
CA TRP A 53 -0.83 -5.25 0.29
C TRP A 53 0.47 -5.25 1.10
N ARG A 54 1.52 -5.92 0.62
CA ARG A 54 2.83 -5.93 1.29
C ARG A 54 3.52 -4.57 1.21
N ILE A 55 3.43 -3.91 0.05
CA ILE A 55 3.93 -2.54 -0.14
C ILE A 55 3.14 -1.58 0.76
N ALA A 56 1.81 -1.64 0.77
CA ALA A 56 0.97 -0.86 1.68
C ALA A 56 1.37 -1.11 3.15
N GLY A 57 1.60 -2.36 3.52
CA GLY A 57 2.03 -2.74 4.87
C GLY A 57 3.38 -2.17 5.27
N HIS A 58 4.31 -1.95 4.33
CA HIS A 58 5.57 -1.25 4.59
C HIS A 58 5.31 0.22 4.95
N TYR A 59 4.57 0.95 4.10
CA TYR A 59 4.25 2.36 4.36
C TYR A 59 3.41 2.57 5.62
N LYS A 60 2.50 1.64 5.93
CA LYS A 60 1.75 1.68 7.19
C LYS A 60 2.66 1.64 8.42
N LYS A 61 3.77 0.89 8.36
CA LYS A 61 4.73 0.83 9.47
C LYS A 61 5.47 2.15 9.63
N LEU A 62 5.91 2.76 8.53
CA LEU A 62 6.59 4.06 8.54
C LEU A 62 5.66 5.17 9.05
N TYR A 63 4.42 5.20 8.55
CA TYR A 63 3.38 6.09 9.04
C TYR A 63 3.22 6.00 10.57
N LYS A 64 3.01 4.80 11.11
CA LYS A 64 2.86 4.61 12.56
C LYS A 64 4.13 4.89 13.36
N TYR A 65 5.30 4.65 12.77
CA TYR A 65 6.57 4.97 13.39
C TYR A 65 6.74 6.49 13.56
N HIS A 66 6.49 7.27 12.50
CA HIS A 66 6.59 8.73 12.55
C HIS A 66 5.50 9.39 13.39
N GLU A 67 4.28 8.82 13.45
CA GLU A 67 3.28 9.25 14.46
C GLU A 67 3.81 9.08 15.90
N GLY A 68 4.50 7.97 16.17
CA GLY A 68 5.12 7.74 17.48
C GLY A 68 6.27 8.71 17.77
N LEU A 69 7.14 8.95 16.77
CA LEU A 69 8.22 9.93 16.89
C LEU A 69 7.71 11.35 17.11
N ALA A 70 6.57 11.72 16.52
CA ALA A 70 5.96 13.04 16.71
C ALA A 70 5.66 13.35 18.19
N GLU A 71 5.17 12.36 18.94
CA GLU A 71 4.92 12.52 20.39
C GLU A 71 6.23 12.60 21.19
N ILE A 72 7.23 11.79 20.83
CA ILE A 72 8.53 11.80 21.48
C ILE A 72 9.24 13.15 21.24
N ALA A 73 9.24 13.63 20.00
CA ALA A 73 9.82 14.90 19.60
C ALA A 73 9.19 16.08 20.35
N GLN A 74 7.85 16.06 20.54
CA GLN A 74 7.17 17.06 21.35
C GLN A 74 7.69 17.05 22.80
N GLY A 75 7.75 15.88 23.43
CA GLY A 75 8.18 15.74 24.82
C GLY A 75 9.65 16.13 25.03
N GLN A 76 10.53 15.71 24.14
CA GLN A 76 11.97 16.02 24.19
C GLN A 76 12.22 17.52 23.96
N SER A 77 11.64 18.09 22.90
CA SER A 77 11.79 19.52 22.61
C SER A 77 11.23 20.38 23.75
N TYR A 78 10.06 20.02 24.32
CA TYR A 78 9.52 20.75 25.46
C TYR A 78 10.47 20.72 26.66
N LYS A 79 11.09 19.58 26.95
CA LYS A 79 12.06 19.44 28.04
C LYS A 79 13.29 20.31 27.79
N GLU A 80 13.90 20.20 26.60
CA GLU A 80 15.10 20.93 26.21
C GLU A 80 14.90 22.45 26.28
N GLU A 81 13.78 22.95 25.75
CA GLU A 81 13.47 24.37 25.75
C GLU A 81 13.25 24.95 27.15
N ARG A 82 13.04 24.09 28.14
CA ARG A 82 12.85 24.47 29.55
C ARG A 82 14.12 24.32 30.38
N ILE A 83 15.17 23.64 29.91
CA ILE A 83 16.42 23.40 30.65
C ILE A 83 17.16 24.71 30.97
N ASP A 84 17.26 25.62 30.01
CA ASP A 84 18.00 26.88 30.16
C ASP A 84 17.24 27.97 30.94
N GLY A 85 15.96 27.74 31.28
CA GLY A 85 15.10 28.70 32.00
C GLY A 85 14.77 29.99 31.23
N LYS A 86 15.38 30.22 30.06
CA LYS A 86 15.21 31.43 29.22
C LYS A 86 13.85 31.52 28.54
N LYS A 87 13.18 30.39 28.31
CA LYS A 87 11.88 30.31 27.64
C LYS A 87 10.77 29.97 28.63
N ASN A 88 9.67 30.72 28.54
CA ASN A 88 8.52 30.47 29.39
C ASN A 88 7.77 29.20 28.95
N SER A 89 6.75 28.79 29.70
CA SER A 89 5.97 27.58 29.39
C SER A 89 5.31 27.64 28.01
N THR A 90 4.82 28.83 27.64
CA THR A 90 4.15 29.08 26.35
C THR A 90 5.11 28.93 25.17
N ASP A 91 6.32 29.47 25.28
CA ASP A 91 7.36 29.38 24.25
C ASP A 91 7.80 27.92 24.06
N GLY A 92 7.97 27.18 25.15
CA GLY A 92 8.29 25.74 25.10
C GLY A 92 7.18 24.92 24.46
N GLN A 93 5.91 25.23 24.72
CA GLN A 93 4.78 24.56 24.08
C GLN A 93 4.70 24.88 22.58
N TYR A 94 4.96 26.12 22.19
CA TYR A 94 4.96 26.52 20.79
C TYR A 94 6.05 25.78 19.99
N LEU A 95 7.29 25.79 20.48
CA LEU A 95 8.42 25.18 19.78
C LEU A 95 8.35 23.65 19.74
N SER A 96 7.90 23.02 20.83
CA SER A 96 7.68 21.56 20.84
C SER A 96 6.60 21.11 19.86
N ARG A 97 5.56 21.92 19.62
CA ARG A 97 4.57 21.64 18.58
C ARG A 97 5.13 21.76 17.17
N ILE A 98 6.11 22.63 16.93
CA ILE A 98 6.82 22.70 15.65
C ILE A 98 7.62 21.40 15.43
N ALA A 99 8.36 20.95 16.45
CA ALA A 99 9.10 19.69 16.38
C ALA A 99 8.18 18.48 16.11
N LYS A 100 7.02 18.44 16.78
CA LYS A 100 5.96 17.47 16.49
C LYS A 100 5.46 17.56 15.05
N GLY A 101 5.23 18.77 14.55
CA GLY A 101 4.74 19.03 13.21
C GLY A 101 5.63 18.43 12.12
N THR A 102 6.96 18.51 12.28
CA THR A 102 7.92 17.92 11.33
C THR A 102 7.73 16.41 11.16
N GLU A 103 7.57 15.68 12.26
CA GLU A 103 7.33 14.24 12.23
C GLU A 103 5.93 13.89 11.69
N LEU A 104 4.92 14.71 12.01
CA LEU A 104 3.57 14.54 11.47
C LEU A 104 3.51 14.73 9.95
N VAL A 105 4.33 15.62 9.38
CA VAL A 105 4.41 15.77 7.91
C VAL A 105 4.97 14.50 7.28
N MET A 106 6.04 13.91 7.84
CA MET A 106 6.57 12.64 7.35
C MET A 106 5.55 11.50 7.51
N ALA A 107 4.84 11.46 8.63
CA ALA A 107 3.78 10.49 8.86
C ALA A 107 2.67 10.62 7.80
N ALA A 108 2.26 11.85 7.46
CA ALA A 108 1.24 12.12 6.45
C ALA A 108 1.66 11.66 5.05
N ASP A 109 2.94 11.87 4.66
CA ASP A 109 3.46 11.37 3.38
C ASP A 109 3.33 9.84 3.30
N TYR A 110 3.77 9.13 4.34
CA TYR A 110 3.67 7.66 4.39
C TYR A 110 2.23 7.15 4.52
N GLU A 111 1.34 7.91 5.17
CA GLU A 111 -0.09 7.61 5.17
C GLU A 111 -0.66 7.69 3.75
N GLY A 112 -0.29 8.72 3.00
CA GLY A 112 -0.67 8.88 1.59
C GLY A 112 -0.23 7.68 0.74
N ASP A 113 1.01 7.23 0.90
CA ASP A 113 1.53 6.04 0.21
C ASP A 113 0.78 4.77 0.63
N PHE A 114 0.51 4.59 1.92
CA PHE A 114 -0.27 3.47 2.42
C PHE A 114 -1.68 3.43 1.81
N LEU A 115 -2.39 4.56 1.83
CA LEU A 115 -3.75 4.66 1.28
C LEU A 115 -3.76 4.41 -0.23
N SER A 116 -2.76 4.93 -0.95
CA SER A 116 -2.61 4.72 -2.39
C SER A 116 -2.43 3.23 -2.71
N TRP A 117 -1.50 2.55 -2.04
CA TRP A 117 -1.25 1.12 -2.26
C TRP A 117 -2.39 0.22 -1.78
N LYS A 118 -3.09 0.63 -0.73
CA LYS A 118 -4.35 -0.02 -0.31
C LYS A 118 -5.41 0.08 -1.42
N GLY A 119 -5.57 1.26 -2.01
CA GLY A 119 -6.47 1.47 -3.15
C GLY A 119 -6.13 0.56 -4.32
N VAL A 120 -4.85 0.51 -4.71
CA VAL A 120 -4.34 -0.39 -5.76
C VAL A 120 -4.69 -1.84 -5.45
N ALA A 121 -4.44 -2.32 -4.23
CA ALA A 121 -4.78 -3.69 -3.84
C ALA A 121 -6.29 -3.99 -3.97
N SER A 122 -7.16 -3.07 -3.54
CA SER A 122 -8.62 -3.20 -3.68
C SER A 122 -9.08 -3.25 -5.14
N THR A 123 -8.39 -2.57 -6.07
CA THR A 123 -8.73 -2.68 -7.51
C THR A 123 -8.47 -4.09 -8.05
N TYR A 124 -7.38 -4.73 -7.64
CA TYR A 124 -7.07 -6.10 -8.05
C TYR A 124 -8.04 -7.12 -7.45
N GLU A 125 -8.51 -6.89 -6.22
CA GLU A 125 -9.55 -7.70 -5.62
C GLU A 125 -10.83 -7.68 -6.47
N GLY A 126 -11.26 -6.49 -6.93
CA GLY A 126 -12.43 -6.34 -7.81
C GLY A 126 -12.25 -7.05 -9.15
N ALA A 127 -11.09 -6.91 -9.78
CA ALA A 127 -10.77 -7.60 -11.04
C ALA A 127 -10.77 -9.12 -10.87
N ARG A 128 -10.14 -9.63 -9.81
CA ARG A 128 -10.12 -11.06 -9.46
C ARG A 128 -11.53 -11.61 -9.26
N ASN A 129 -12.40 -10.89 -8.54
CA ASN A 129 -13.76 -11.34 -8.30
C ASN A 129 -14.58 -11.39 -9.61
N SER A 130 -14.39 -10.42 -10.49
CA SER A 130 -15.03 -10.42 -11.82
C SER A 130 -14.61 -11.63 -12.66
N LEU A 131 -13.31 -11.98 -12.66
CA LEU A 131 -12.80 -13.16 -13.36
C LEU A 131 -13.35 -14.47 -12.79
N LYS A 132 -13.49 -14.57 -11.46
CA LYS A 132 -14.14 -15.73 -10.83
C LYS A 132 -15.56 -15.92 -11.33
N ASP A 133 -16.31 -14.83 -11.46
CA ASP A 133 -17.70 -14.90 -11.91
C ASP A 133 -17.79 -15.23 -13.41
N MET A 134 -16.87 -14.75 -14.24
CA MET A 134 -16.73 -15.19 -15.64
C MET A 134 -16.46 -16.71 -15.74
N ILE A 135 -15.52 -17.23 -14.95
CA ILE A 135 -15.17 -18.66 -14.94
C ILE A 135 -16.38 -19.51 -14.53
N LYS A 136 -17.13 -19.08 -13.50
CA LYS A 136 -18.36 -19.76 -13.08
C LYS A 136 -19.43 -19.74 -14.17
N ALA A 137 -19.64 -18.60 -14.83
CA ALA A 137 -20.63 -18.47 -15.90
C ALA A 137 -20.32 -19.44 -17.05
N ILE A 138 -19.06 -19.52 -17.49
CA ILE A 138 -18.62 -20.46 -18.52
C ILE A 138 -18.87 -21.92 -18.10
N ALA A 139 -18.60 -22.25 -16.84
CA ALA A 139 -18.86 -23.60 -16.32
C ALA A 139 -20.36 -23.96 -16.33
N VAL A 140 -21.24 -23.01 -16.04
CA VAL A 140 -22.70 -23.19 -16.11
C VAL A 140 -23.17 -23.39 -17.55
N GLU A 141 -22.68 -22.57 -18.50
CA GLU A 141 -23.04 -22.68 -19.93
C GLU A 141 -22.54 -24.00 -20.55
N GLY A 142 -21.31 -24.42 -20.25
CA GLY A 142 -20.77 -25.71 -20.72
C GLY A 142 -21.48 -26.93 -20.13
N GLY A 143 -21.95 -26.84 -18.88
CA GLY A 143 -22.72 -27.91 -18.23
C GLY A 143 -24.17 -28.03 -18.72
N SER A 144 -24.76 -26.94 -19.20
CA SER A 144 -26.15 -26.92 -19.69
C SER A 144 -26.32 -27.30 -21.16
N GLN A 145 -25.23 -27.38 -21.94
CA GLN A 145 -25.24 -27.95 -23.30
C GLN A 145 -25.13 -29.48 -23.32
N SER A 146 -24.94 -30.13 -22.15
CA SER A 146 -24.70 -31.57 -22.03
C SER A 146 -25.91 -32.36 -21.48
N ALA A 147 -27.09 -31.74 -21.37
CA ALA A 147 -28.33 -32.35 -20.88
C ALA A 147 -29.46 -32.16 -21.91
#